data_AF-A0A2G6U0W5-F1
#
_entry.id   AF-A0A2G6U0W5-F1
#
_cell.length_a   1.000
_cell.length_b   1.000
_cell.length_c   1.000
_cell.angle_alpha   90.00
_cell.angle_beta   90.00
_cell.angle_gamma   90.00
#
_symmetry.space_group_name_H-M   'P 1'
#
loop_
_entity.id
_entity.type
_entity.pdbx_description
1 polymer ?
#
loop_
_entity_poly.entity_id
_entity_poly.type
_entity_poly.pdbx_seq_one_letter_code
_entity_poly.pdbx_strand_id
1 'polypeptide(L)'
;MHPLTAVQANSPQPPLLPTWQQAMHASLGLVHSTLQQLIELMTDDPDRDDSEIDVDCVVELALEHIKRMGVQQHADRYAFEVEWVKATAALRLAQGAFGRPESRFGLRLKDAIQQLEMLPELVEFVDQGDDE
;
A
#
# COMPACT_ATOMS: atom_id res chain seq x y z
N MET A 1 54.41 6.03 32.77
CA MET A 1 52.97 5.79 32.96
C MET A 1 52.23 6.54 31.88
N HIS A 2 51.74 5.84 30.86
CA HIS A 2 50.94 6.45 29.78
C HIS A 2 49.45 6.34 30.15
N PRO A 3 48.65 7.41 30.00
CA PRO A 3 47.23 7.33 30.23
C PRO A 3 46.56 6.54 29.09
N LEU A 4 45.76 5.55 29.46
CA LEU A 4 44.87 4.82 28.56
C LEU A 4 43.74 5.77 28.13
N THR A 5 43.75 6.19 26.87
CA THR A 5 42.63 6.90 26.26
C THR A 5 41.44 5.96 26.22
N ALA A 6 40.41 6.23 27.03
CA ALA A 6 39.15 5.53 26.96
C ALA A 6 38.51 5.83 25.59
N VAL A 7 38.51 4.83 24.70
CA VAL A 7 37.66 4.83 23.51
C VAL A 7 36.22 4.79 24.02
N GLN A 8 35.52 5.91 23.95
CA GLN A 8 34.07 5.91 24.15
C GLN A 8 33.48 5.04 23.05
N ALA A 9 32.93 3.89 23.44
CA ALA A 9 32.11 3.07 22.58
C ALA A 9 30.87 3.91 22.22
N ASN A 10 30.83 4.44 21.00
CA ASN A 10 29.60 4.98 20.44
C ASN A 10 28.62 3.80 20.36
N SER A 11 27.65 3.73 21.27
CA SER A 11 26.54 2.80 21.14
C SER A 11 25.87 3.06 19.79
N PRO A 12 25.61 2.03 18.96
CA PRO A 12 24.90 2.23 17.71
C PRO A 12 23.55 2.86 18.02
N GLN A 13 23.36 4.10 17.55
CA GLN A 13 22.10 4.80 17.71
C GLN A 13 21.02 3.95 17.00
N PRO A 14 19.90 3.64 17.67
CA PRO A 14 18.84 2.86 17.03
C PRO A 14 18.37 3.58 15.76
N PRO A 15 18.04 2.84 14.69
CA PRO A 15 17.55 3.45 13.47
C PRO A 15 16.28 4.24 13.80
N LEU A 16 16.25 5.50 13.37
CA LEU A 16 15.06 6.33 13.46
C LEU A 16 13.95 5.66 12.64
N LEU A 17 12.83 5.35 13.29
CA LEU A 17 11.62 4.92 12.62
C LEU A 17 11.07 6.07 11.77
N PRO A 18 10.35 5.79 10.66
CA PRO A 18 9.64 6.84 9.93
C PRO A 18 8.59 7.48 10.83
N THR A 19 8.07 8.66 10.48
CA THR A 19 6.83 9.16 11.09
C THR A 19 5.61 8.43 10.49
N TRP A 20 4.44 8.49 11.15
CA TRP A 20 3.21 7.90 10.58
C TRP A 20 2.91 8.44 9.18
N GLN A 21 3.16 9.74 8.93
CA GLN A 21 2.97 10.37 7.63
C GLN A 21 3.92 9.80 6.58
N GLN A 22 5.18 9.54 6.95
CA GLN A 22 6.15 8.92 6.05
C GLN A 22 5.77 7.47 5.74
N ALA A 23 5.31 6.70 6.73
CA ALA A 23 4.81 5.33 6.54
C ALA A 23 3.56 5.30 5.64
N MET A 24 2.63 6.23 5.84
CA MET A 24 1.46 6.43 5.01
C MET A 24 1.84 6.72 3.55
N HIS A 25 2.72 7.70 3.31
CA HIS A 25 3.17 8.06 1.96
C HIS A 25 3.90 6.91 1.26
N ALA A 26 4.75 6.17 1.99
CA ALA A 26 5.42 4.99 1.46
C ALA A 26 4.41 3.91 1.05
N SER A 27 3.39 3.66 1.89
CA SER A 27 2.32 2.68 1.62
C SER A 27 1.50 3.06 0.39
N LEU A 28 1.13 4.35 0.26
CA LEU A 28 0.44 4.87 -0.92
C LEU A 28 1.27 4.71 -2.19
N GLY A 29 2.57 5.01 -2.15
CA GLY A 29 3.46 4.84 -3.30
C GLY A 29 3.60 3.38 -3.74
N LEU A 30 3.68 2.47 -2.78
CA LEU A 30 3.76 1.03 -3.04
C LEU A 30 2.46 0.48 -3.67
N VAL A 31 1.30 0.89 -3.14
CA VAL A 31 -0.01 0.51 -3.69
C VAL A 31 -0.22 1.10 -5.07
N HIS A 32 0.14 2.37 -5.29
CA HIS A 32 0.08 3.00 -6.59
C HIS A 32 0.83 2.19 -7.66
N SER A 33 2.09 1.83 -7.38
CA SER A 33 2.90 0.99 -8.27
C SER A 33 2.26 -0.38 -8.51
N THR A 34 1.70 -0.99 -7.48
CA THR A 34 1.01 -2.29 -7.57
C THR A 34 -0.23 -2.23 -8.46
N LEU A 35 -1.04 -1.18 -8.32
CA LEU A 35 -2.23 -0.99 -9.14
C LEU A 35 -1.89 -0.66 -10.60
N GLN A 36 -0.82 0.10 -10.83
CA GLN A 36 -0.31 0.32 -12.19
C GLN A 36 0.10 -1.00 -12.87
N GLN A 37 0.83 -1.86 -12.16
CA GLN A 37 1.21 -3.19 -12.67
C GLN A 37 0.00 -4.07 -12.98
N LEU A 38 -1.09 -3.96 -12.21
CA LEU A 38 -2.33 -4.66 -12.50
C LEU A 38 -2.97 -4.17 -13.80
N ILE A 39 -3.00 -2.86 -14.03
CA ILE A 39 -3.52 -2.26 -15.27
C ILE A 39 -2.70 -2.67 -16.49
N GLU A 40 -1.38 -2.66 -16.37
CA GLU A 40 -0.48 -3.15 -17.41
C GLU A 40 -0.77 -4.63 -17.73
N LEU A 41 -0.96 -5.45 -16.69
CA LEU A 41 -1.25 -6.87 -16.85
C LEU A 41 -2.59 -7.14 -17.55
N MET A 42 -3.62 -6.33 -17.31
CA MET A 42 -4.91 -6.41 -18.03
C MET A 42 -4.76 -6.01 -19.50
N THR A 43 -3.95 -4.99 -19.77
CA THR A 43 -3.70 -4.49 -21.13
C THR A 43 -2.98 -5.54 -21.98
N ASP A 44 -2.09 -6.31 -21.36
CA ASP A 44 -1.31 -7.36 -22.01
C ASP A 44 -2.02 -8.74 -22.04
N ASP A 45 -3.23 -8.89 -21.49
CA ASP A 45 -3.94 -10.18 -21.44
C ASP A 45 -4.62 -10.49 -22.79
N PRO A 46 -4.15 -11.51 -23.54
CA PRO A 46 -4.74 -11.89 -24.83
C PRO A 46 -6.12 -12.55 -24.69
N ASP A 47 -6.44 -13.06 -23.51
CA ASP A 47 -7.69 -13.76 -23.22
C ASP A 47 -8.75 -12.83 -22.61
N ARG A 48 -8.47 -11.51 -22.56
CA ARG A 48 -9.39 -10.49 -22.05
C ARG A 48 -10.64 -10.41 -22.90
N ASP A 49 -11.79 -10.29 -22.24
CA ASP A 49 -13.09 -10.11 -22.90
C ASP A 49 -13.86 -8.88 -22.38
N ASP A 50 -14.89 -8.47 -23.10
CA ASP A 50 -15.69 -7.27 -22.78
C ASP A 50 -16.47 -7.40 -21.46
N SER A 51 -16.65 -8.62 -20.92
CA SER A 51 -17.34 -8.81 -19.64
C SER A 51 -16.49 -8.38 -18.44
N GLU A 52 -15.18 -8.20 -18.65
CA GLU A 52 -14.20 -7.81 -17.62
C GLU A 52 -14.04 -6.28 -17.50
N ILE A 53 -14.74 -5.49 -18.33
CA ILE A 53 -14.59 -4.03 -18.37
C ILE A 53 -14.90 -3.35 -17.02
N ASP A 54 -15.86 -3.88 -16.26
CA ASP A 54 -16.20 -3.34 -14.94
C ASP A 54 -15.08 -3.60 -13.93
N VAL A 55 -14.38 -4.73 -14.06
CA VAL A 55 -13.21 -5.07 -13.23
C VAL A 55 -12.08 -4.08 -13.53
N ASP A 56 -11.82 -3.82 -14.80
CA ASP A 56 -10.79 -2.87 -15.25
C ASP A 56 -11.07 -1.46 -14.70
N CYS A 57 -12.30 -0.98 -14.89
CA CYS A 57 -12.75 0.32 -14.39
C CYS A 57 -12.60 0.42 -12.87
N VAL A 58 -12.91 -0.64 -12.11
CA VAL A 58 -12.76 -0.63 -10.66
C VAL A 58 -11.29 -0.54 -10.23
N VAL A 59 -10.38 -1.24 -10.92
CA VAL A 59 -8.93 -1.13 -10.64
C VAL A 59 -8.41 0.27 -10.96
N GLU A 60 -8.85 0.87 -12.08
CA GLU A 60 -8.52 2.25 -12.44
C GLU A 60 -9.07 3.26 -11.42
N LEU A 61 -10.32 3.09 -10.98
CA LEU A 61 -10.94 3.92 -9.96
C LEU A 61 -10.20 3.81 -8.62
N ALA A 62 -9.77 2.61 -8.23
CA ALA A 62 -8.95 2.41 -7.04
C ALA A 62 -7.59 3.12 -7.16
N LEU A 63 -6.94 3.07 -8.33
CA LEU A 63 -5.70 3.78 -8.58
C LEU A 63 -5.88 5.30 -8.45
N GLU A 64 -6.92 5.85 -9.08
CA GLU A 64 -7.24 7.27 -8.99
C GLU A 64 -7.58 7.70 -7.55
N HIS A 65 -8.25 6.84 -6.80
CA HIS A 65 -8.52 7.06 -5.38
C HIS A 65 -7.22 7.15 -4.56
N ILE A 66 -6.30 6.21 -4.76
CA ILE A 66 -4.98 6.20 -4.09
C ILE A 66 -4.15 7.44 -4.45
N LYS A 67 -4.18 7.89 -5.72
CA LYS A 67 -3.54 9.15 -6.12
C LYS A 67 -4.10 10.35 -5.38
N ARG A 68 -5.42 10.43 -5.24
CA ARG A 68 -6.08 11.52 -4.50
C ARG A 68 -5.71 11.48 -3.01
N MET A 69 -5.70 10.29 -2.41
CA MET A 69 -5.27 10.11 -1.03
C MET A 69 -3.83 10.63 -0.80
N GLY A 70 -2.94 10.49 -1.78
CA GLY A 70 -1.55 10.96 -1.69
C GLY A 70 -1.35 12.48 -1.73
N VAL A 71 -2.34 13.24 -2.19
CA VAL A 71 -2.29 14.71 -2.22
C VAL A 71 -3.24 15.37 -1.22
N GLN A 72 -4.16 14.59 -0.64
CA GLN A 72 -5.06 15.05 0.41
C GLN A 72 -4.33 15.15 1.75
N GLN A 73 -4.64 16.21 2.51
CA GLN A 73 -4.25 16.27 3.92
C GLN A 73 -5.25 15.45 4.73
N HIS A 74 -4.78 14.36 5.31
CA HIS A 74 -5.56 13.57 6.27
C HIS A 74 -5.42 14.22 7.64
N ALA A 75 -6.56 14.53 8.27
CA ALA A 75 -6.59 15.22 9.56
C ALA A 75 -5.95 14.37 10.67
N ASP A 76 -6.12 13.06 10.59
CA ASP A 76 -5.60 12.06 11.51
C ASP A 76 -5.49 10.70 10.78
N ARG A 77 -4.95 9.70 11.50
CA ARG A 77 -4.82 8.32 11.02
C ARG A 77 -6.16 7.70 10.65
N TYR A 78 -7.21 7.96 11.43
CA TYR A 78 -8.53 7.38 11.20
C TYR A 78 -9.13 7.85 9.87
N ALA A 79 -9.00 9.13 9.54
CA ALA A 79 -9.43 9.68 8.26
C ALA A 79 -8.74 9.00 7.07
N PHE A 80 -7.43 8.73 7.20
CA PHE A 80 -6.68 7.97 6.20
C PHE A 80 -7.17 6.53 6.09
N GLU A 81 -7.33 5.82 7.21
CA GLU A 81 -7.79 4.43 7.25
C GLU A 81 -9.17 4.25 6.59
N VAL A 82 -10.10 5.19 6.80
CA VAL A 82 -11.42 5.17 6.15
C VAL A 82 -11.30 5.23 4.63
N GLU A 83 -10.48 6.13 4.10
CA GLU A 83 -10.26 6.23 2.65
C GLU A 83 -9.51 5.01 2.10
N TRP A 84 -8.59 4.45 2.88
CA TRP A 84 -7.88 3.22 2.54
C TRP A 84 -8.81 2.03 2.41
N VAL A 85 -9.71 1.84 3.38
CA VAL A 85 -10.71 0.76 3.37
C VAL A 85 -11.60 0.84 2.14
N LYS A 86 -11.94 2.03 1.65
CA LYS A 86 -12.72 2.20 0.42
C LYS A 86 -11.97 1.68 -0.82
N ALA A 87 -10.68 1.99 -0.95
CA ALA A 87 -9.87 1.44 -2.04
C ALA A 87 -9.80 -0.09 -1.98
N THR A 88 -9.52 -0.65 -0.80
CA THR A 88 -9.45 -2.10 -0.60
C THR A 88 -10.80 -2.78 -0.89
N ALA A 89 -11.92 -2.18 -0.46
CA ALA A 89 -13.25 -2.69 -0.72
C ALA A 89 -13.59 -2.70 -2.23
N ALA A 90 -13.20 -1.65 -2.96
CA ALA A 90 -13.37 -1.60 -4.41
C ALA A 90 -12.65 -2.78 -5.08
N LEU A 91 -11.38 -3.02 -4.74
CA LEU A 91 -10.62 -4.14 -5.30
C LEU A 91 -11.21 -5.51 -4.94
N ARG A 92 -11.73 -5.70 -3.72
CA ARG A 92 -12.43 -6.93 -3.33
C ARG A 92 -13.70 -7.16 -4.14
N LEU A 93 -14.44 -6.10 -4.45
CA LEU A 93 -15.61 -6.19 -5.35
C LEU A 93 -15.19 -6.59 -6.77
N ALA A 94 -14.12 -5.99 -7.30
CA ALA A 94 -13.53 -6.40 -8.57
C ALA A 94 -13.11 -7.89 -8.56
N GLN A 95 -12.43 -8.33 -7.51
CA GLN A 95 -12.03 -9.73 -7.37
C GLN A 95 -13.23 -10.68 -7.35
N GLY A 96 -14.31 -10.31 -6.66
CA GLY A 96 -15.53 -11.12 -6.61
C GLY A 96 -16.31 -11.15 -7.93
N ALA A 97 -16.21 -10.10 -8.74
CA ALA A 97 -16.84 -10.01 -10.06
C ALA A 97 -16.01 -10.70 -11.16
N PHE A 98 -14.71 -10.87 -10.96
CA PHE A 98 -13.81 -11.38 -11.97
C PHE A 98 -13.99 -12.88 -12.22
N GLY A 99 -14.29 -13.25 -13.47
CA GLY A 99 -14.68 -14.62 -13.85
C GLY A 99 -13.54 -15.64 -13.92
N ARG A 100 -12.27 -15.20 -13.88
CA ARG A 100 -11.08 -16.05 -14.09
C ARG A 100 -10.07 -15.93 -12.94
N PRO A 101 -10.44 -16.25 -11.69
CA PRO A 101 -9.60 -15.99 -10.50
C PRO A 101 -8.22 -16.65 -10.53
N GLU A 102 -8.07 -17.76 -11.24
CA GLU A 102 -6.80 -18.49 -11.37
C GLU A 102 -5.88 -17.96 -12.50
N SER A 103 -6.34 -16.96 -13.26
CA SER A 103 -5.50 -16.29 -14.25
C SER A 103 -4.37 -15.50 -13.58
N ARG A 104 -3.35 -15.13 -14.35
CA ARG A 104 -2.23 -14.30 -13.85
C ARG A 104 -2.74 -12.99 -13.24
N PHE A 105 -3.74 -12.36 -13.84
CA PHE A 105 -4.37 -11.17 -13.30
C PHE A 105 -5.14 -11.46 -12.01
N GLY A 106 -5.97 -12.51 -11.98
CA GLY A 106 -6.76 -12.86 -10.79
C GLY A 106 -5.89 -13.15 -9.55
N LEU A 107 -4.78 -13.86 -9.74
CA LEU A 107 -3.80 -14.11 -8.69
C LEU A 107 -3.11 -12.81 -8.25
N ARG A 108 -2.67 -11.96 -9.18
CA ARG A 108 -2.01 -10.70 -8.83
C ARG A 108 -2.96 -9.72 -8.14
N LEU A 109 -4.24 -9.71 -8.51
CA LEU A 109 -5.28 -8.91 -7.87
C LEU A 109 -5.50 -9.37 -6.43
N LYS A 110 -5.53 -10.69 -6.19
CA LYS A 110 -5.57 -11.26 -4.84
C LYS A 110 -4.37 -10.83 -4.00
N ASP A 111 -3.16 -10.93 -4.55
CA ASP A 111 -1.94 -10.54 -3.85
C ASP A 111 -1.93 -9.04 -3.54
N ALA A 112 -2.40 -8.20 -4.46
CA ALA A 112 -2.55 -6.77 -4.25
C ALA A 112 -3.51 -6.47 -3.09
N ILE A 113 -4.68 -7.12 -3.06
CA ILE A 113 -5.65 -6.95 -1.95
C ILE A 113 -5.03 -7.32 -0.61
N GLN A 114 -4.35 -8.47 -0.53
CA GLN A 114 -3.66 -8.88 0.70
C GLN A 114 -2.59 -7.87 1.13
N GLN A 115 -1.83 -7.34 0.17
CA GLN A 115 -0.85 -6.30 0.44
C GLN A 115 -1.52 -5.04 1.00
N LEU A 116 -2.64 -4.59 0.43
CA LEU A 116 -3.38 -3.44 0.97
C LEU A 116 -3.91 -3.69 2.38
N GLU A 117 -4.30 -4.91 2.71
CA GLU A 117 -4.81 -5.27 4.03
C GLU A 117 -3.72 -5.22 5.13
N MET A 118 -2.47 -5.51 4.78
CA MET A 118 -1.35 -5.53 5.72
C MET A 118 -0.74 -4.14 6.01
N LEU A 119 -0.82 -3.21 5.05
CA LEU A 119 -0.11 -1.92 5.16
C LEU A 119 -0.61 -0.99 6.27
N PRO A 120 -1.91 -0.94 6.64
CA PRO A 120 -2.37 -0.18 7.80
C PRO A 120 -1.69 -0.59 9.10
N GLU A 121 -1.37 -1.87 9.29
CA GLU A 121 -0.66 -2.37 10.47
C GLU A 121 0.74 -1.76 10.60
N LEU A 122 1.41 -1.49 9.47
CA LEU A 122 2.72 -0.81 9.47
C LEU A 122 2.61 0.66 9.87
N VAL A 123 1.54 1.34 9.45
CA VAL A 123 1.30 2.74 9.82
C VAL A 123 0.98 2.84 11.31
N GLU A 124 0.15 1.91 11.81
CA GLU A 124 -0.18 1.83 13.24
C GLU A 124 1.03 1.51 14.13
N PHE A 125 1.91 0.59 13.70
CA PHE A 125 3.14 0.27 14.43
C PHE A 125 4.04 1.50 14.65
N VAL A 126 4.11 2.36 13.64
CA VAL A 126 4.93 3.56 13.66
C VAL A 126 4.30 4.68 14.48
N ASP A 127 2.98 4.84 14.39
CA ASP A 127 2.20 5.81 15.17
C ASP A 127 2.37 5.59 16.68
N GLN A 128 2.38 4.32 17.13
CA GLN A 128 2.61 3.97 18.54
C GLN A 128 4.05 4.25 19.02
N GLY A 129 5.01 4.40 18.11
CA GLY A 129 6.41 4.70 18.42
C GLY A 129 6.72 6.20 18.56
N ASP A 130 5.80 7.08 18.16
CA ASP A 130 5.94 8.54 18.31
C ASP A 130 5.47 9.04 19.70
N ASP A 131 4.86 8.17 20.53
CA ASP A 131 4.32 8.47 21.87
C ASP A 131 5.25 8.08 23.06
N GLU A 132 6.48 7.61 22.81
CA GLU A 132 7.53 7.32 23.83
C GLU A 132 8.72 8.31 23.78
#